data_AF-A0A7M2JFU8-F1
#
_entry.id   AF-A0A7M2JFU8-F1
#
_cell.length_a   1.000
_cell.length_b   1.000
_cell.length_c   1.000
_cell.angle_alpha   90.00
_cell.angle_beta   90.00
_cell.angle_gamma   90.00
#
_symmetry.space_group_name_H-M   'P 1'
#
loop_
_entity.id
_entity.type
_entity.pdbx_description
1 polymer ?
#
loop_
_entity_poly.entity_id
_entity_poly.type
_entity_poly.pdbx_seq_one_letter_code
_entity_poly.pdbx_strand_id
1 'polypeptide(L)'
;MKQSLTDLGAQVNRSTVEHMLRDPTSRGSIDTFNKIGTLLTTDKISTLLSGPDANDNVKVLEKVESQLSKDAIDTVLSPFEAEQVDSYRNHVESALFDLKYRLMTAPLESRFDLVRRFASKKHEPLLDIQDSLAQANARATSLCSISALVRKAIGSLKFPHPTDLENRIPTDTPHKPCTVRPNIYRYTSIQESSLDAPSEVRDFVHGQDKLDVSGIRRQLNKPLQWVHQLSGASGEMQLKYSPTTNTSVLVISGNPSEPAFVAKIFGQLKETDLLS
;
A
#
# COMPACT_ATOMS: atom_id res chain seq x y z
N MET A 1 1.41 10.08 28.21
CA MET A 1 1.36 9.89 26.74
C MET A 1 2.35 10.77 25.98
N LYS A 2 2.44 12.08 26.26
CA LYS A 2 3.40 12.99 25.59
C LYS A 2 4.85 12.49 25.61
N GLN A 3 5.39 12.19 26.79
CA GLN A 3 6.75 11.64 26.93
C GLN A 3 6.96 10.38 26.08
N SER A 4 5.98 9.47 26.09
CA SER A 4 6.05 8.23 25.32
C SER A 4 6.08 8.46 23.80
N LEU A 5 5.40 9.50 23.29
CA LEU A 5 5.46 9.89 21.88
C LEU A 5 6.79 10.54 21.52
N THR A 6 7.32 11.40 22.39
CA THR A 6 8.65 12.02 22.21
C THR A 6 9.75 10.96 22.20
N ASP A 7 9.70 10.02 23.14
CA ASP A 7 10.63 8.88 23.20
C ASP A 7 10.53 8.02 21.93
N LEU A 8 9.30 7.83 21.41
CA LEU A 8 9.08 7.12 20.15
C LEU A 8 9.73 7.86 18.97
N GLY A 9 9.55 9.19 18.88
CA GLY A 9 10.15 10.02 17.83
C GLY A 9 11.68 10.12 17.88
N ALA A 10 12.29 9.85 19.04
CA ALA A 10 13.74 9.72 19.18
C ALA A 10 14.23 8.32 18.75
N GLN A 11 13.45 7.29 19.08
CA GLN A 11 13.78 5.89 18.81
C GLN A 11 13.55 5.49 17.35
N VAL A 12 12.47 5.96 16.71
CA VAL A 12 12.14 5.60 15.33
C VAL A 12 12.96 6.46 14.36
N ASN A 13 13.97 5.83 13.77
CA ASN A 13 14.86 6.39 12.76
C ASN A 13 15.24 5.30 11.75
N ARG A 14 15.90 5.68 10.66
CA ARG A 14 16.30 4.77 9.57
C ARG A 14 17.02 3.51 10.06
N SER A 15 18.01 3.63 10.94
CA SER A 15 18.77 2.45 11.43
C SER A 15 17.90 1.51 12.25
N THR A 16 16.93 2.05 13.00
CA THR A 16 16.00 1.24 13.80
C THR A 16 15.00 0.53 12.89
N VAL A 17 14.51 1.20 11.84
CA VAL A 17 13.65 0.58 10.81
C VAL A 17 14.41 -0.53 10.09
N GLU A 18 15.66 -0.29 9.71
CA GLU A 18 16.52 -1.31 9.11
C GLU A 18 16.73 -2.52 10.00
N HIS A 19 17.03 -2.30 11.28
CA HIS A 19 17.15 -3.39 12.24
C HIS A 19 15.84 -4.19 12.38
N MET A 20 14.68 -3.52 12.41
CA MET A 20 13.38 -4.18 12.48
C MET A 20 13.04 -5.03 11.26
N LEU A 21 13.53 -4.65 10.08
CA LEU A 21 13.29 -5.39 8.84
C LEU A 21 14.28 -6.54 8.67
N ARG A 22 15.56 -6.31 8.95
CA ARG A 22 16.62 -7.31 8.80
C ARG A 22 16.61 -8.36 9.91
N ASP A 23 16.21 -7.98 11.13
CA ASP A 23 16.07 -8.90 12.26
C ASP A 23 14.74 -8.67 12.99
N PRO A 24 13.62 -9.16 12.41
CA PRO A 24 12.29 -8.95 12.95
C PRO A 24 12.02 -9.74 14.24
N THR A 25 12.85 -10.73 14.59
CA THR A 25 12.64 -11.61 15.75
C THR A 25 13.46 -11.20 16.97
N SER A 26 14.47 -10.35 16.80
CA SER A 26 15.21 -9.82 17.93
C SER A 26 14.30 -9.10 18.92
N ARG A 27 14.65 -9.20 20.20
CA ARG A 27 13.93 -8.54 21.29
C ARG A 27 13.78 -7.03 21.04
N GLY A 28 14.85 -6.36 20.60
CA GLY A 28 14.81 -4.93 20.31
C GLY A 28 13.84 -4.55 19.20
N SER A 29 13.77 -5.35 18.14
CA SER A 29 12.82 -5.14 17.04
C SER A 29 11.38 -5.38 17.48
N ILE A 30 11.13 -6.46 18.25
CA ILE A 30 9.81 -6.77 18.81
C ILE A 30 9.34 -5.64 19.73
N ASP A 31 10.18 -5.20 20.66
CA ASP A 31 9.86 -4.15 21.63
C ASP A 31 9.54 -2.82 20.93
N THR A 32 10.37 -2.44 19.95
CA THR A 32 10.17 -1.21 19.18
C THR A 32 8.89 -1.29 18.35
N PHE A 33 8.66 -2.41 17.66
CA PHE A 33 7.47 -2.61 16.85
C PHE A 33 6.18 -2.58 17.69
N ASN A 34 6.18 -3.25 18.85
CA ASN A 34 5.06 -3.23 19.78
C ASN A 34 4.82 -1.82 20.32
N LYS A 35 5.88 -1.07 20.63
CA LYS A 35 5.76 0.33 21.07
C LYS A 35 5.14 1.22 19.98
N ILE A 36 5.55 1.05 18.72
CA ILE A 36 4.93 1.73 17.56
C ILE A 36 3.44 1.36 17.49
N GLY A 37 3.11 0.07 17.42
CA GLY A 37 1.73 -0.41 17.25
C GLY A 37 0.80 -0.06 18.42
N THR A 38 1.33 0.01 19.64
CA THR A 38 0.54 0.38 20.82
C THR A 38 0.33 1.88 20.96
N LEU A 39 1.23 2.73 20.46
CA LEU A 39 1.12 4.18 20.55
C LEU A 39 0.42 4.79 19.32
N LEU A 40 0.59 4.20 18.15
CA LEU A 40 0.08 4.69 16.88
C LEU A 40 -1.21 3.98 16.46
N THR A 41 -2.15 3.84 17.40
CA THR A 41 -3.52 3.42 17.12
C THR A 41 -4.40 4.63 16.81
N THR A 42 -5.51 4.42 16.10
CA THR A 42 -6.46 5.47 15.73
C THR A 42 -6.90 6.31 16.94
N ASP A 43 -7.32 5.66 18.02
CA ASP A 43 -7.84 6.34 19.22
C ASP A 43 -6.78 7.19 19.93
N LYS A 44 -5.55 6.65 20.05
CA LYS A 44 -4.45 7.34 20.70
C LYS A 44 -3.95 8.51 19.87
N ILE A 45 -3.87 8.34 18.56
CA ILE A 45 -3.52 9.44 17.66
C ILE A 45 -4.58 10.54 17.75
N SER A 46 -5.87 10.21 17.67
CA SER A 46 -6.94 11.20 17.84
C SER A 46 -6.81 11.96 19.17
N THR A 47 -6.56 11.24 20.27
CA THR A 47 -6.36 11.85 21.59
C THR A 47 -5.14 12.78 21.64
N LEU A 48 -4.02 12.40 21.01
CA LEU A 48 -2.81 13.21 20.91
C LEU A 48 -3.02 14.47 20.06
N LEU A 49 -3.90 14.39 19.08
CA LEU A 49 -4.21 15.44 18.11
C LEU A 49 -5.30 16.42 18.59
N SER A 50 -6.11 16.06 19.59
CA SER A 50 -7.14 16.94 20.18
C SER A 50 -6.68 17.67 21.46
N GLY A 51 -5.47 17.41 21.95
CA GLY A 51 -4.94 18.00 23.17
C GLY A 51 -4.29 19.38 22.99
N PRO A 52 -3.93 20.08 24.08
CA PRO A 52 -3.28 21.39 24.05
C PRO A 52 -1.91 21.39 23.35
N ASP A 53 -1.27 20.22 23.24
CA ASP A 53 0.03 20.01 22.62
C ASP A 53 -0.06 19.48 21.17
N ALA A 54 -1.24 19.53 20.54
CA ALA A 54 -1.50 18.90 19.24
C ALA A 54 -0.46 19.25 18.17
N ASN A 55 -0.07 20.53 18.07
CA ASN A 55 0.87 20.98 17.05
C ASN A 55 2.28 20.38 17.20
N ASP A 56 2.76 20.20 18.43
CA ASP A 56 4.06 19.56 18.68
C ASP A 56 3.97 18.04 18.48
N ASN A 57 2.84 17.44 18.85
CA ASN A 57 2.57 16.02 18.57
C ASN A 57 2.53 15.75 17.06
N VAL A 58 1.94 16.64 16.26
CA VAL A 58 1.92 16.55 14.79
C VAL A 58 3.35 16.48 14.25
N LYS A 59 4.25 17.38 14.64
CA LYS A 59 5.65 17.37 14.16
C LYS A 59 6.35 16.04 14.46
N VAL A 60 6.14 15.50 15.67
CA VAL A 60 6.73 14.22 16.06
C VAL A 60 6.12 13.08 15.23
N LEU A 61 4.81 13.08 15.04
CA LEU A 61 4.12 12.07 14.24
C LEU A 61 4.51 12.15 12.75
N GLU A 62 4.68 13.34 12.17
CA GLU A 62 5.19 13.53 10.80
C GLU A 62 6.60 12.97 10.65
N LYS A 63 7.47 13.23 11.64
CA LYS A 63 8.82 12.66 11.65
C LYS A 63 8.76 11.13 11.66
N VAL A 64 7.99 10.54 12.57
CA VAL A 64 7.84 9.08 12.67
C VAL A 64 7.24 8.51 11.38
N GLU A 65 6.19 9.11 10.85
CA GLU A 65 5.54 8.74 9.60
C GLU A 65 6.52 8.75 8.42
N SER A 66 7.36 9.78 8.30
CA SER A 66 8.34 9.84 7.21
C SER A 66 9.31 8.64 7.21
N GLN A 67 9.67 8.12 8.40
CA GLN A 67 10.55 6.97 8.55
C GLN A 67 9.84 5.63 8.30
N LEU A 68 8.52 5.58 8.48
CA LEU A 68 7.69 4.39 8.28
C LEU A 68 6.96 4.41 6.92
N SER A 69 7.17 5.46 6.13
CA SER A 69 6.57 5.61 4.81
C SER A 69 7.03 4.49 3.88
N LYS A 70 6.19 4.18 2.89
CA LYS A 70 6.49 3.15 1.90
C LYS A 70 7.86 3.37 1.23
N ASP A 71 8.13 4.60 0.79
CA ASP A 71 9.39 4.91 0.12
C ASP A 71 10.61 4.70 1.04
N ALA A 72 10.49 5.08 2.32
CA ALA A 72 11.55 4.88 3.30
C ALA A 72 11.79 3.40 3.62
N ILE A 73 10.72 2.62 3.72
CA ILE A 73 10.79 1.17 3.93
C ILE A 73 11.35 0.46 2.70
N ASP A 74 10.89 0.80 1.49
CA ASP A 74 11.34 0.19 0.24
C ASP A 74 12.83 0.46 -0.02
N THR A 75 13.35 1.62 0.42
CA THR A 75 14.78 1.97 0.36
C THR A 75 15.65 1.00 1.18
N VAL A 76 15.09 0.36 2.20
CA VAL A 76 15.79 -0.59 3.07
C VAL A 76 15.47 -2.04 2.69
N LEU A 77 14.21 -2.30 2.35
CA LEU A 77 13.73 -3.63 2.02
C LEU A 77 14.30 -4.11 0.68
N SER A 78 14.34 -3.27 -0.36
CA SER A 78 14.80 -3.70 -1.69
C SER A 78 16.25 -4.21 -1.70
N PRO A 79 17.23 -3.52 -1.07
CA PRO A 79 18.59 -4.05 -0.95
C PRO A 79 18.66 -5.35 -0.15
N PHE A 80 17.90 -5.45 0.94
CA PHE A 80 17.83 -6.68 1.75
C PHE A 80 17.28 -7.86 0.93
N GLU A 81 16.19 -7.66 0.19
CA GLU A 81 15.62 -8.69 -0.67
C GLU A 81 16.62 -9.15 -1.75
N ALA A 82 17.34 -8.22 -2.37
CA ALA A 82 18.39 -8.55 -3.33
C ALA A 82 19.51 -9.39 -2.68
N GLU A 83 19.99 -9.00 -1.51
CA GLU A 83 20.99 -9.77 -0.74
C GLU A 83 20.50 -11.19 -0.40
N GLN A 84 19.23 -11.34 0.00
CA GLN A 84 18.63 -12.65 0.30
C GLN A 84 18.49 -13.53 -0.95
N VAL A 85 18.08 -12.95 -2.09
CA VAL A 85 17.99 -13.66 -3.37
C VAL A 85 19.37 -14.13 -3.83
N ASP A 86 20.39 -13.30 -3.70
CA ASP A 86 21.77 -13.67 -4.03
C ASP A 86 22.30 -14.76 -3.09
N SER A 87 22.01 -14.67 -1.78
CA SER A 87 22.34 -15.71 -0.80
C SER A 87 21.67 -17.05 -1.15
N TYR A 88 20.39 -17.02 -1.52
CA TYR A 88 19.64 -18.20 -1.95
C TYR A 88 20.29 -18.83 -3.19
N ARG A 89 20.59 -18.02 -4.21
CA ARG A 89 21.25 -18.48 -5.44
C ARG A 89 22.61 -19.13 -5.13
N ASN A 90 23.45 -18.46 -4.36
CA ASN A 90 24.77 -18.95 -3.99
C ASN A 90 24.69 -20.30 -3.26
N HIS A 91 23.71 -20.47 -2.36
CA HIS A 91 23.52 -21.72 -1.65
C HIS A 91 23.09 -22.86 -2.60
N VAL A 92 22.15 -22.59 -3.52
CA VAL A 92 21.73 -23.56 -4.53
C VAL A 92 22.89 -23.95 -5.44
N GLU A 93 23.64 -22.97 -5.95
CA GLU A 93 24.78 -23.21 -6.83
C GLU A 93 25.87 -24.02 -6.13
N SER A 94 26.21 -23.68 -4.89
CA SER A 94 27.17 -24.43 -4.08
C SER A 94 26.73 -25.87 -3.85
N ALA A 95 25.47 -26.08 -3.48
CA ALA A 95 24.91 -27.41 -3.24
C ALA A 95 24.89 -28.28 -4.51
N LEU A 96 24.51 -27.70 -5.65
CA LEU A 96 24.53 -28.39 -6.95
C LEU A 96 25.95 -28.69 -7.42
N PHE A 97 26.90 -27.78 -7.17
CA PHE A 97 28.31 -27.98 -7.50
C PHE A 97 28.91 -29.14 -6.69
N ASP A 98 28.67 -29.18 -5.37
CA ASP A 98 29.10 -30.29 -4.50
C ASP A 98 28.48 -31.62 -4.95
N LEU A 99 27.18 -31.64 -5.28
CA LEU A 99 26.53 -32.83 -5.83
C LEU A 99 27.21 -33.28 -7.14
N LYS A 100 27.44 -32.36 -8.08
CA LYS A 100 28.10 -32.65 -9.36
C LYS A 100 29.49 -33.24 -9.14
N TYR A 101 30.28 -32.64 -8.26
CA TYR A 101 31.62 -33.13 -7.91
C TYR A 101 31.59 -34.57 -7.36
N ARG A 102 30.66 -34.84 -6.41
CA ARG A 102 30.48 -36.18 -5.84
C ARG A 102 30.02 -37.20 -6.89
N LEU A 103 29.14 -36.82 -7.80
CA LEU A 103 28.68 -37.71 -8.87
C LEU A 103 29.82 -38.05 -9.85
N MET A 104 30.72 -37.12 -10.13
CA MET A 104 31.87 -37.38 -11.02
C MET A 104 32.90 -38.32 -10.39
N THR A 105 33.11 -38.22 -9.07
CA THR A 105 34.16 -38.93 -8.34
C THR A 105 33.68 -40.24 -7.70
N ALA A 106 32.38 -40.41 -7.49
CA ALA A 106 31.82 -41.61 -6.87
C ALA A 106 31.67 -42.80 -7.85
N PRO A 107 31.75 -44.04 -7.33
CA PRO A 107 31.40 -45.26 -8.07
C PRO A 107 29.97 -45.20 -8.62
N LEU A 108 29.74 -45.80 -9.79
CA LEU A 108 28.46 -45.73 -10.52
C LEU A 108 27.27 -46.22 -9.66
N GLU A 109 27.47 -47.30 -8.93
CA GLU A 109 26.50 -47.92 -8.03
C GLU A 109 26.05 -47.00 -6.88
N SER A 110 26.87 -46.02 -6.49
CA SER A 110 26.55 -45.09 -5.41
C SER A 110 25.90 -43.79 -5.90
N ARG A 111 25.88 -43.52 -7.21
CA ARG A 111 25.42 -42.24 -7.76
C ARG A 111 23.92 -42.01 -7.56
N PHE A 112 23.11 -43.04 -7.74
CA PHE A 112 21.66 -42.95 -7.53
C PHE A 112 21.33 -42.57 -6.07
N ASP A 113 22.05 -43.16 -5.13
CA ASP A 113 21.93 -42.88 -3.70
C ASP A 113 22.30 -41.44 -3.36
N LEU A 114 23.34 -40.88 -4.00
CA LEU A 114 23.72 -39.48 -3.85
C LEU A 114 22.61 -38.53 -4.33
N VAL A 115 22.04 -38.77 -5.51
CA VAL A 115 20.92 -37.96 -6.03
C VAL A 115 19.71 -38.06 -5.11
N ARG A 116 19.34 -39.27 -4.69
CA ARG A 116 18.20 -39.49 -3.79
C ARG A 116 18.39 -38.80 -2.44
N ARG A 117 19.59 -38.86 -1.86
CA ARG A 117 19.91 -38.14 -0.60
C ARG A 117 19.86 -36.64 -0.78
N PHE A 118 20.38 -36.12 -1.90
CA PHE A 118 20.29 -34.69 -2.20
C PHE A 118 18.84 -34.23 -2.33
N ALA A 119 18.02 -34.95 -3.11
CA ALA A 119 16.62 -34.61 -3.33
C ALA A 119 15.75 -34.70 -2.06
N SER A 120 16.10 -35.57 -1.12
CA SER A 120 15.38 -35.73 0.15
C SER A 120 15.93 -34.85 1.28
N LYS A 121 17.05 -34.17 1.06
CA LYS A 121 17.68 -33.31 2.07
C LYS A 121 16.89 -32.01 2.20
N LYS A 122 16.54 -31.66 3.43
CA LYS A 122 16.11 -30.30 3.74
C LYS A 122 17.31 -29.36 3.69
N HIS A 123 17.17 -28.29 2.93
CA HIS A 123 18.17 -27.23 2.85
C HIS A 123 17.79 -26.14 3.83
N GLU A 124 18.10 -26.33 5.12
CA GLU A 124 17.76 -25.38 6.20
C GLU A 124 18.11 -23.92 5.85
N PRO A 125 19.28 -23.60 5.25
CA PRO A 125 19.59 -22.22 4.87
C PRO A 125 18.60 -21.62 3.86
N LEU A 126 18.03 -22.42 2.95
CA LEU A 126 17.03 -21.94 2.01
C LEU A 126 15.68 -21.66 2.70
N LEU A 127 15.32 -22.49 3.69
CA LEU A 127 14.13 -22.28 4.51
C LEU A 127 14.29 -21.02 5.38
N ASP A 128 15.45 -20.84 6.02
CA ASP A 128 15.77 -19.67 6.84
C ASP A 128 15.70 -18.37 6.03
N ILE A 129 16.20 -18.36 4.79
CA ILE A 129 16.12 -17.20 3.87
C ILE A 129 14.66 -16.90 3.51
N GLN A 130 13.88 -17.93 3.19
CA GLN A 130 12.47 -17.78 2.84
C GLN A 130 11.66 -17.23 4.03
N ASP A 131 11.88 -17.77 5.23
CA ASP A 131 11.23 -17.31 6.45
C ASP A 131 11.63 -15.87 6.80
N SER A 132 12.91 -15.53 6.62
CA SER A 132 13.41 -14.16 6.84
C SER A 132 12.74 -13.16 5.90
N LEU A 133 12.63 -13.49 4.60
CA LEU A 133 11.92 -12.67 3.61
C LEU A 133 10.43 -12.51 3.94
N ALA A 134 9.75 -13.58 4.34
CA ALA A 134 8.35 -13.55 4.71
C ALA A 134 8.11 -12.64 5.94
N GLN A 135 8.97 -12.74 6.95
CA GLN A 135 8.87 -11.94 8.17
C GLN A 135 9.19 -10.47 7.93
N ALA A 136 10.23 -10.16 7.14
CA ALA A 136 10.57 -8.80 6.74
C ALA A 136 9.41 -8.14 5.99
N ASN A 137 8.79 -8.86 5.04
CA ASN A 137 7.65 -8.38 4.28
C ASN A 137 6.39 -8.13 5.14
N ALA A 138 6.09 -9.04 6.07
CA ALA A 138 4.99 -8.86 7.02
C ALA A 138 5.21 -7.63 7.93
N ARG A 139 6.47 -7.43 8.37
CA ARG A 139 6.87 -6.29 9.20
C ARG A 139 6.75 -4.98 8.42
N ALA A 140 7.28 -4.93 7.20
CA ALA A 140 7.18 -3.79 6.28
C ALA A 140 5.72 -3.40 6.03
N THR A 141 4.86 -4.36 5.72
CA THR A 141 3.43 -4.14 5.49
C THR A 141 2.74 -3.50 6.69
N SER A 142 3.07 -3.98 7.90
CA SER A 142 2.50 -3.46 9.14
C SER A 142 2.96 -2.02 9.40
N LEU A 143 4.25 -1.73 9.23
CA LEU A 143 4.81 -0.39 9.42
C LEU A 143 4.22 0.61 8.39
N CYS A 144 4.12 0.23 7.11
CA CYS A 144 3.47 1.02 6.07
C CYS A 144 2.01 1.34 6.43
N SER A 145 1.28 0.37 6.96
CA SER A 145 -0.12 0.53 7.37
C SER A 145 -0.27 1.52 8.53
N ILE A 146 0.64 1.45 9.51
CA ILE A 146 0.71 2.42 10.61
C ILE A 146 1.06 3.82 10.08
N SER A 147 2.01 3.93 9.16
CA SER A 147 2.35 5.20 8.50
C SER A 147 1.14 5.81 7.79
N ALA A 148 0.39 5.01 7.04
CA ALA A 148 -0.81 5.47 6.35
C ALA A 148 -1.88 5.97 7.33
N LEU A 149 -2.04 5.28 8.46
CA LEU A 149 -2.96 5.69 9.53
C LEU A 149 -2.55 7.04 10.14
N VAL A 150 -1.27 7.20 10.48
CA VAL A 150 -0.73 8.47 11.00
C VAL A 150 -0.90 9.60 9.99
N ARG A 151 -0.53 9.36 8.72
CA ARG A 151 -0.68 10.33 7.63
C ARG A 151 -2.12 10.77 7.46
N LYS A 152 -3.07 9.84 7.49
CA LYS A 152 -4.51 10.14 7.42
C LYS A 152 -4.95 11.04 8.57
N ALA A 153 -4.57 10.71 9.80
CA ALA A 153 -4.97 11.47 10.98
C ALA A 153 -4.38 12.90 11.00
N ILE A 154 -3.12 13.07 10.58
CA ILE A 154 -2.50 14.40 10.44
C ILE A 154 -3.13 15.18 9.27
N GLY A 155 -3.39 14.51 8.14
CA GLY A 155 -4.06 15.10 6.99
C GLY A 155 -5.43 15.67 7.33
N SER A 156 -6.19 14.99 8.20
CA SER A 156 -7.46 15.48 8.74
C SER A 156 -7.35 16.74 9.61
N LEU A 157 -6.15 17.12 10.07
CA LEU A 157 -5.90 18.40 10.75
C LEU A 157 -5.40 19.51 9.80
N LYS A 158 -4.65 19.15 8.75
CA LYS A 158 -4.11 20.10 7.76
C LYS A 158 -5.20 20.67 6.84
N PHE A 159 -6.30 19.94 6.69
CA PHE A 159 -7.55 20.49 6.18
C PHE A 159 -8.44 20.76 7.39
N PRO A 160 -8.74 22.02 7.72
CA PRO A 160 -9.62 22.30 8.85
C PRO A 160 -10.96 21.60 8.63
N HIS A 161 -11.45 20.93 9.66
CA HIS A 161 -12.90 20.71 9.75
C HIS A 161 -13.60 22.07 9.65
N PRO A 162 -14.76 22.18 8.97
CA PRO A 162 -15.45 23.45 8.74
C PRO A 162 -15.80 24.25 10.01
N THR A 163 -15.65 23.66 11.20
CA THR A 163 -15.90 24.27 12.51
C THR A 163 -14.84 25.29 12.95
N ASP A 164 -13.60 25.26 12.44
CA ASP A 164 -12.59 26.26 12.82
C ASP A 164 -12.66 27.57 12.02
N LEU A 165 -13.53 27.64 10.99
CA LEU A 165 -13.79 28.87 10.25
C LEU A 165 -14.80 29.80 10.98
N GLU A 166 -15.56 29.28 11.94
CA GLU A 166 -16.65 30.03 12.61
C GLU A 166 -16.18 31.01 13.70
N ASN A 167 -14.91 30.98 14.12
CA ASN A 167 -14.40 31.89 15.16
C ASN A 167 -13.85 33.22 14.65
N ARG A 168 -14.06 33.57 13.38
CA ARG A 168 -13.81 34.92 12.87
C ARG A 168 -14.95 35.37 11.97
N ILE A 169 -16.00 35.93 12.56
CA ILE A 169 -16.62 37.24 12.27
C ILE A 169 -18.06 37.25 12.86
N PRO A 170 -18.52 38.34 13.49
CA PRO A 170 -19.80 38.39 14.20
C PRO A 170 -21.00 38.62 13.25
N THR A 171 -22.18 38.42 13.85
CA THR A 171 -23.53 38.92 13.52
C THR A 171 -24.39 38.17 12.49
N ASP A 172 -25.46 37.59 13.06
CA ASP A 172 -26.83 37.47 12.55
C ASP A 172 -27.06 36.94 11.13
N THR A 173 -27.43 35.66 11.03
CA THR A 173 -28.75 35.25 10.50
C THR A 173 -28.95 33.73 10.66
N PRO A 174 -30.20 33.26 10.89
CA PRO A 174 -30.46 31.88 11.29
C PRO A 174 -30.71 30.98 10.07
N HIS A 175 -29.74 30.22 9.57
CA HIS A 175 -30.05 29.20 8.55
C HIS A 175 -29.08 28.01 8.43
N LYS A 176 -29.71 26.82 8.56
CA LYS A 176 -29.62 25.65 7.67
C LYS A 176 -28.50 24.61 7.97
N PRO A 177 -28.85 23.33 8.20
CA PRO A 177 -27.87 22.27 8.47
C PRO A 177 -27.00 22.00 7.23
N CYS A 178 -25.67 22.03 7.42
CA CYS A 178 -24.68 21.80 6.38
C CYS A 178 -24.63 20.33 5.97
N THR A 179 -25.02 20.04 4.73
CA THR A 179 -24.80 18.76 4.06
C THR A 179 -23.37 18.70 3.50
N VAL A 180 -22.64 17.61 3.76
CA VAL A 180 -21.37 17.32 3.09
C VAL A 180 -21.65 17.21 1.59
N ARG A 181 -21.01 18.03 0.76
CA ARG A 181 -21.26 18.05 -0.69
C ARG A 181 -20.54 16.86 -1.34
N PRO A 182 -21.21 16.09 -2.21
CA PRO A 182 -20.58 14.99 -2.95
C PRO A 182 -19.61 15.51 -4.00
N ASN A 183 -18.45 14.84 -4.16
CA ASN A 183 -17.51 15.13 -5.25
C ASN A 183 -17.94 14.40 -6.53
N ILE A 184 -17.77 15.06 -7.68
CA ILE A 184 -18.04 14.47 -8.99
C ILE A 184 -16.77 14.54 -9.83
N TYR A 185 -16.15 13.40 -10.08
CA TYR A 185 -14.94 13.27 -10.88
C TYR A 185 -15.35 12.99 -12.33
N ARG A 186 -15.08 13.94 -13.23
CA ARG A 186 -15.59 13.92 -14.61
C ARG A 186 -14.50 13.55 -15.60
N TYR A 187 -14.81 12.63 -16.51
CA TYR A 187 -13.98 12.26 -17.64
C TYR A 187 -14.74 12.49 -18.95
N THR A 188 -14.14 13.24 -19.87
CA THR A 188 -14.78 13.59 -21.13
C THR A 188 -14.31 12.79 -22.33
N SER A 189 -13.14 12.17 -22.23
CA SER A 189 -12.48 11.43 -23.30
C SER A 189 -11.73 10.21 -22.76
N ILE A 190 -11.67 9.13 -23.55
CA ILE A 190 -10.89 7.92 -23.22
C ILE A 190 -9.40 8.19 -23.07
N GLN A 191 -8.90 9.27 -23.70
CA GLN A 191 -7.47 9.62 -23.73
C GLN A 191 -7.01 10.35 -22.46
N GLU A 192 -7.94 10.80 -21.61
CA GLU A 192 -7.61 11.51 -20.37
C GLU A 192 -6.92 10.61 -19.33
N SER A 193 -7.00 9.28 -19.52
CA SER A 193 -6.52 8.32 -18.55
C SER A 193 -6.17 7.00 -19.23
N SER A 194 -4.89 6.76 -19.49
CA SER A 194 -4.43 5.58 -20.23
C SER A 194 -3.89 4.48 -19.29
N LEU A 195 -3.58 3.31 -19.85
CA LEU A 195 -2.92 2.24 -19.11
C LEU A 195 -1.52 2.65 -18.60
N ASP A 196 -0.77 3.40 -19.40
CA ASP A 196 0.60 3.84 -19.06
C ASP A 196 0.61 5.00 -18.06
N ALA A 197 -0.47 5.79 -18.03
CA ALA A 197 -0.64 6.93 -17.12
C ALA A 197 -2.10 7.01 -16.62
N PRO A 198 -2.49 6.11 -15.69
CA PRO A 198 -3.86 6.10 -15.18
C PRO A 198 -4.10 7.25 -14.21
N SER A 199 -5.24 7.91 -14.36
CA SER A 199 -5.78 8.88 -13.42
C SER A 199 -6.06 8.22 -12.08
N GLU A 200 -5.70 8.93 -11.01
CA GLU A 200 -5.91 8.49 -9.65
C GLU A 200 -6.94 9.38 -8.94
N VAL A 201 -8.07 8.78 -8.53
CA VAL A 201 -9.07 9.41 -7.67
C VAL A 201 -8.78 9.01 -6.23
N ARG A 202 -8.39 9.98 -5.40
CA ARG A 202 -8.06 9.76 -3.98
C ARG A 202 -9.25 10.11 -3.10
N ASP A 203 -9.35 9.40 -1.97
CA ASP A 203 -10.35 9.59 -0.92
C ASP A 203 -11.81 9.45 -1.39
N PHE A 204 -12.06 8.54 -2.33
CA PHE A 204 -13.40 8.31 -2.87
C PHE A 204 -14.34 7.66 -1.86
N VAL A 205 -15.51 8.27 -1.64
CA VAL A 205 -16.53 7.78 -0.71
C VAL A 205 -17.72 7.18 -1.46
N HIS A 206 -17.84 5.85 -1.40
CA HIS A 206 -19.00 5.09 -1.92
C HIS A 206 -20.33 5.67 -1.42
N GLY A 207 -21.33 5.80 -2.30
CA GLY A 207 -22.66 6.27 -1.94
C GLY A 207 -22.78 7.79 -1.78
N GLN A 208 -21.65 8.50 -1.75
CA GLN A 208 -21.59 9.96 -1.69
C GLN A 208 -21.02 10.51 -3.01
N ASP A 209 -19.77 10.17 -3.31
CA ASP A 209 -19.07 10.67 -4.49
C ASP A 209 -19.52 9.95 -5.76
N LYS A 210 -19.34 10.61 -6.90
CA LYS A 210 -19.71 10.07 -8.21
C LYS A 210 -18.56 10.17 -9.20
N LEU A 211 -18.48 9.16 -10.07
CA LEU A 211 -17.60 9.15 -11.22
C LEU A 211 -18.45 9.37 -12.48
N ASP A 212 -18.26 10.48 -13.18
CA ASP A 212 -19.00 10.82 -14.39
C ASP A 212 -18.17 10.50 -15.64
N VAL A 213 -18.58 9.45 -16.34
CA VAL A 213 -18.01 8.98 -17.62
C VAL A 213 -18.97 9.21 -18.78
N SER A 214 -20.00 10.04 -18.60
CA SER A 214 -20.99 10.35 -19.65
C SER A 214 -20.38 11.10 -20.85
N GLY A 215 -19.24 11.76 -20.65
CA GLY A 215 -18.47 12.33 -21.75
C GLY A 215 -17.84 11.25 -22.63
N ILE A 216 -17.26 10.21 -22.03
CA ILE A 216 -16.74 9.04 -22.75
C ILE A 216 -17.85 8.34 -23.54
N ARG A 217 -19.02 8.14 -22.92
CA ARG A 217 -20.20 7.58 -23.61
C ARG A 217 -20.56 8.38 -24.87
N ARG A 218 -20.57 9.71 -24.76
CA ARG A 218 -20.84 10.62 -25.89
C ARG A 218 -19.74 10.57 -26.95
N GLN A 219 -18.47 10.51 -26.54
CA GLN A 219 -17.34 10.42 -27.45
C GLN A 219 -17.39 9.13 -28.28
N LEU A 220 -17.67 7.98 -27.66
CA LEU A 220 -17.77 6.69 -28.34
C LEU A 220 -19.08 6.53 -29.13
N ASN A 221 -20.03 7.45 -28.94
CA ASN A 221 -21.38 7.42 -29.53
C ASN A 221 -22.10 6.07 -29.32
N LYS A 222 -21.91 5.47 -28.14
CA LYS A 222 -22.44 4.14 -27.78
C LYS A 222 -22.71 4.06 -26.27
N PRO A 223 -23.68 3.24 -25.82
CA PRO A 223 -23.86 2.98 -24.40
C PRO A 223 -22.66 2.23 -23.83
N LEU A 224 -22.29 2.52 -22.57
CA LEU A 224 -21.27 1.76 -21.86
C LEU A 224 -21.89 0.49 -21.30
N GLN A 225 -21.23 -0.65 -21.49
CA GLN A 225 -21.76 -1.98 -21.15
C GLN A 225 -20.88 -2.66 -20.10
N TRP A 226 -21.48 -3.09 -18.99
CA TRP A 226 -20.79 -3.84 -17.96
C TRP A 226 -20.46 -5.25 -18.43
N VAL A 227 -19.19 -5.63 -18.34
CA VAL A 227 -18.72 -6.97 -18.70
C VAL A 227 -17.86 -7.56 -17.60
N HIS A 228 -17.93 -8.89 -17.47
CA HIS A 228 -17.09 -9.63 -16.53
C HIS A 228 -15.66 -9.76 -17.04
N GLN A 229 -15.47 -9.77 -18.36
CA GLN A 229 -14.17 -9.82 -19.03
C GLN A 229 -14.25 -8.99 -20.32
N LEU A 230 -13.26 -8.13 -20.55
CA LEU A 230 -13.17 -7.31 -21.76
C LEU A 230 -12.84 -8.20 -22.96
N SER A 231 -13.63 -8.10 -24.02
CA SER A 231 -13.30 -8.62 -25.35
C SER A 231 -12.48 -7.61 -26.18
N GLY A 232 -12.50 -6.34 -25.77
CA GLY A 232 -11.91 -5.22 -26.51
C GLY A 232 -12.91 -4.51 -27.41
N ALA A 233 -14.19 -4.88 -27.37
CA ALA A 233 -15.24 -4.17 -28.09
C ALA A 233 -15.44 -2.75 -27.51
N SER A 234 -15.58 -1.77 -28.40
CA SER A 234 -15.79 -0.37 -28.04
C SER A 234 -17.03 -0.19 -27.15
N GLY A 235 -16.84 0.48 -26.01
CA GLY A 235 -17.88 0.74 -25.00
C GLY A 235 -18.03 -0.33 -23.92
N GLU A 236 -17.24 -1.40 -23.93
CA GLU A 236 -17.17 -2.33 -22.78
C GLU A 236 -16.54 -1.67 -21.57
N MET A 237 -17.08 -1.93 -20.38
CA MET A 237 -16.65 -1.40 -19.11
C MET A 237 -16.50 -2.51 -18.08
N GLN A 238 -15.35 -2.52 -17.40
CA GLN A 238 -15.04 -3.49 -16.34
C GLN A 238 -14.59 -2.76 -15.08
N LEU A 239 -15.16 -3.13 -13.94
CA LEU A 239 -14.79 -2.64 -12.63
C LEU A 239 -14.26 -3.80 -11.78
N LYS A 240 -13.03 -3.66 -11.28
CA LYS A 240 -12.43 -4.59 -10.33
C LYS A 240 -12.14 -3.89 -9.02
N TYR A 241 -12.49 -4.51 -7.92
CA TYR A 241 -12.18 -4.00 -6.58
C TYR A 241 -11.21 -4.95 -5.88
N SER A 242 -10.17 -4.39 -5.29
CA SER A 242 -9.21 -5.08 -4.45
C SER A 242 -9.44 -4.66 -2.99
N PRO A 243 -9.97 -5.54 -2.13
CA PRO A 243 -10.12 -5.26 -0.70
C PRO A 243 -8.78 -5.07 0.02
N THR A 244 -7.71 -5.70 -0.47
CA THR A 244 -6.37 -5.65 0.15
C THR A 244 -5.73 -4.26 0.02
N THR A 245 -5.98 -3.57 -1.09
CA THR A 245 -5.48 -2.20 -1.33
C THR A 245 -6.57 -1.15 -1.24
N ASN A 246 -7.81 -1.54 -0.90
CA ASN A 246 -9.01 -0.71 -0.96
C ASN A 246 -9.06 0.14 -2.24
N THR A 247 -8.87 -0.51 -3.39
CA THR A 247 -8.74 0.18 -4.68
C THR A 247 -9.70 -0.44 -5.68
N SER A 248 -10.51 0.40 -6.31
CA SER A 248 -11.27 0.05 -7.50
C SER A 248 -10.52 0.49 -8.77
N VAL A 249 -10.49 -0.36 -9.79
CA VAL A 249 -9.97 -0.03 -11.12
C VAL A 249 -11.12 -0.14 -12.11
N LEU A 250 -11.40 0.97 -12.78
CA LEU A 250 -12.37 1.04 -13.87
C LEU A 250 -11.62 1.06 -15.20
N VAL A 251 -12.00 0.17 -16.11
CA VAL A 251 -11.48 0.13 -17.47
C VAL A 251 -12.64 0.30 -18.45
N ILE A 252 -12.49 1.17 -19.46
CA ILE A 252 -13.45 1.34 -20.55
C ILE A 252 -12.73 1.18 -21.90
N SER A 253 -13.19 0.24 -22.73
CA SER A 253 -12.64 -0.01 -24.06
C SER A 253 -12.99 1.11 -25.04
N GLY A 254 -11.98 1.68 -25.70
CA GLY A 254 -12.12 2.67 -26.76
C GLY A 254 -12.51 2.06 -28.12
N ASN A 255 -12.48 2.87 -29.19
CA ASN A 255 -12.68 2.34 -30.54
C ASN A 255 -11.53 1.41 -30.97
N PRO A 256 -11.73 0.57 -32.00
CA PRO A 256 -10.63 -0.18 -32.59
C PRO A 256 -9.49 0.78 -32.96
N SER A 257 -8.27 0.49 -32.51
CA SER A 257 -7.04 1.34 -32.58
C SER A 257 -6.87 2.43 -31.52
N GLU A 258 -7.84 2.64 -30.62
CA GLU A 258 -7.67 3.54 -29.49
C GLU A 258 -7.30 2.77 -28.20
N PRO A 259 -6.45 3.33 -27.33
CA PRO A 259 -6.17 2.75 -26.02
C PRO A 259 -7.43 2.74 -25.13
N ALA A 260 -7.48 1.78 -24.20
CA ALA A 260 -8.52 1.77 -23.18
C ALA A 260 -8.33 2.91 -22.17
N PHE A 261 -9.44 3.44 -21.70
CA PHE A 261 -9.47 4.32 -20.54
C PHE A 261 -9.25 3.49 -19.27
N VAL A 262 -8.40 3.96 -18.34
CA VAL A 262 -8.14 3.30 -17.06
C VAL A 262 -8.16 4.31 -15.93
N ALA A 263 -9.12 4.22 -15.00
CA ALA A 263 -9.14 5.02 -13.78
C ALA A 263 -8.88 4.14 -12.55
N LYS A 264 -8.03 4.63 -11.65
CA LYS A 264 -7.72 3.98 -10.38
C LYS A 264 -8.31 4.81 -9.24
N ILE A 265 -9.20 4.19 -8.47
CA ILE A 265 -9.99 4.83 -7.43
C ILE A 265 -9.57 4.24 -6.10
N PHE A 266 -9.02 5.07 -5.21
CA PHE A 266 -8.70 4.68 -3.84
C PHE A 266 -9.96 4.84 -2.99
N GLY A 267 -10.65 3.71 -2.82
CA GLY A 267 -12.00 3.60 -2.29
C GLY A 267 -12.79 2.55 -3.07
N GLN A 268 -13.88 2.05 -2.48
CA GLN A 268 -14.76 1.10 -3.16
C GLN A 268 -15.72 1.83 -4.09
N LEU A 269 -15.38 1.94 -5.37
CA LEU A 269 -16.34 2.34 -6.41
C LEU A 269 -17.32 1.19 -6.68
N LYS A 270 -18.62 1.48 -6.77
CA LYS A 270 -19.65 0.55 -7.28
C LYS A 270 -20.39 1.15 -8.47
N GLU A 271 -21.15 0.31 -9.18
CA GLU A 271 -21.96 0.74 -10.32
C GLU A 271 -22.92 1.88 -9.98
N THR A 272 -23.48 1.89 -8.77
CA THR A 272 -24.39 2.95 -8.27
C THR A 272 -23.73 4.32 -8.12
N ASP A 273 -22.40 4.38 -8.18
CA ASP A 273 -21.63 5.61 -8.09
C ASP A 273 -21.19 6.15 -9.45
N LEU A 274 -21.49 5.44 -10.53
CA LEU A 274 -21.16 5.86 -11.88
C LEU A 274 -22.32 6.63 -12.52
N LEU A 275 -21.97 7.73 -13.17
CA LEU A 275 -22.83 8.47 -14.08
C LEU A 275 -22.31 8.21 -15.50
N SER A 276 -23.07 7.46 -16.29
CA SER A 276 -22.71 7.08 -17.67
C SER A 276 -23.72 7.56 -18.67
#